data_AF-A0A2V6K2N4-F1
#
_entry.id   AF-A0A2V6K2N4-F1
#
_cell.length_a   1.000
_cell.length_b   1.000
_cell.length_c   1.000
_cell.angle_alpha   90.00
_cell.angle_beta   90.00
_cell.angle_gamma   90.00
#
_symmetry.space_group_name_H-M   'P 1'
#
loop_
_entity.id
_entity.type
_entity.pdbx_description
1 polymer ?
#
loop_
_entity_poly.entity_id
_entity_poly.type
_entity_poly.pdbx_seq_one_letter_code
_entity_poly.pdbx_strand_id
1 'polypeptide(L)' 'MTMREHLPALATKISKVLSIKPEYLVTQPAELRILREMSDADVREFAKSHGWRVIRRLGGRQIEFYNDASWRPL' A
#
# COMPACT_ATOMS: atom_id res chain seq x y z
N MET A 1 -7.51 19.55 -5.38
CA MET A 1 -7.46 18.09 -5.59
C MET A 1 -6.65 17.51 -4.46
N THR A 2 -7.27 16.69 -3.61
CA THR A 2 -6.59 16.04 -2.49
C THR A 2 -5.90 14.79 -3.02
N MET A 3 -4.63 14.56 -2.68
CA MET A 3 -3.88 13.38 -3.17
C MET A 3 -4.57 12.04 -2.86
N ARG A 4 -5.46 12.03 -1.84
CA ARG A 4 -6.34 10.90 -1.48
C ARG A 4 -7.28 10.47 -2.61
N GLU A 5 -7.61 11.34 -3.57
CA GLU A 5 -8.42 10.99 -4.75
C GLU A 5 -7.75 9.92 -5.63
N HIS A 6 -6.41 9.80 -5.55
CA HIS A 6 -5.65 8.77 -6.28
C HIS A 6 -5.48 7.46 -5.50
N LEU A 7 -5.93 7.40 -4.25
CA LEU A 7 -5.80 6.22 -3.39
C LEU A 7 -6.54 4.98 -3.97
N PRO A 8 -7.75 5.09 -4.54
CA PRO A 8 -8.42 3.95 -5.18
C PRO A 8 -7.66 3.39 -6.39
N ALA A 9 -7.06 4.27 -7.20
CA ALA A 9 -6.24 3.87 -8.34
C ALA A 9 -4.95 3.16 -7.89
N LEU A 10 -4.31 3.68 -6.83
CA LEU A 10 -3.16 3.05 -6.21
C LEU A 10 -3.52 1.67 -5.64
N ALA A 11 -4.63 1.55 -4.93
CA ALA A 11 -5.13 0.28 -4.41
C ALA A 11 -5.30 -0.74 -5.54
N THR A 12 -5.94 -0.35 -6.65
CA THR A 12 -6.12 -1.21 -7.82
C THR A 12 -4.80 -1.71 -8.39
N LYS A 13 -3.80 -0.83 -8.48
CA LYS A 13 -2.46 -1.20 -8.94
C LYS A 13 -1.79 -2.18 -7.99
N ILE A 14 -1.82 -1.92 -6.69
CA ILE A 14 -1.23 -2.80 -5.67
C ILE A 14 -1.90 -4.18 -5.71
N SER A 15 -3.24 -4.24 -5.73
CA SER A 15 -4.00 -5.49 -5.87
C SER A 15 -3.53 -6.31 -7.08
N LYS A 16 -3.42 -5.66 -8.24
CA LYS A 16 -3.03 -6.32 -9.49
C LYS A 16 -1.61 -6.86 -9.44
N VAL A 17 -0.68 -6.17 -8.78
CA VAL A 17 0.68 -6.69 -8.61
C VAL A 17 0.69 -7.84 -7.61
N LEU A 18 0.02 -7.69 -6.47
CA LEU A 18 0.00 -8.69 -5.40
C LEU A 18 -0.79 -9.95 -5.74
N SER A 19 -1.62 -9.93 -6.78
CA SER A 19 -2.25 -11.14 -7.33
C SER A 19 -1.29 -11.99 -8.16
N ILE A 20 -0.13 -11.44 -8.57
CA ILE A 20 0.87 -12.10 -9.43
C ILE A 20 2.17 -12.34 -8.66
N LYS A 21 2.52 -11.45 -7.73
CA LYS A 21 3.77 -11.46 -6.96
C LYS A 21 3.48 -11.36 -5.47
N PRO A 22 4.36 -11.89 -4.60
CA PRO A 22 4.16 -11.80 -3.16
C PRO A 22 4.33 -10.39 -2.59
N GLU A 23 5.01 -9.50 -3.32
CA GLU A 23 5.38 -8.16 -2.85
C GLU A 23 5.24 -7.08 -3.92
N TYR A 24 5.04 -5.83 -3.47
CA TYR A 24 5.06 -4.63 -4.28
C TYR A 24 5.83 -3.52 -3.54
N LEU A 25 7.00 -3.19 -4.07
CA LEU A 25 7.78 -2.03 -3.66
C LEU A 25 7.25 -0.77 -4.38
N VAL A 26 6.87 0.25 -3.61
CA VAL A 26 6.45 1.54 -4.16
C VAL A 26 7.67 2.30 -4.68
N THR A 27 7.83 2.35 -5.99
CA THR A 27 8.96 3.02 -6.66
C THR A 27 8.57 4.35 -7.31
N GLN A 28 7.29 4.57 -7.58
CA GLN A 28 6.85 5.80 -8.25
C GLN A 28 6.72 6.96 -7.26
N PRO A 29 7.34 8.13 -7.52
CA PRO A 29 7.29 9.27 -6.62
C PRO A 29 5.87 9.76 -6.30
N ALA A 30 4.95 9.70 -7.26
CA ALA A 30 3.56 10.09 -7.07
C ALA A 30 2.83 9.18 -6.07
N GLU A 31 3.03 7.86 -6.18
CA GLU A 31 2.45 6.86 -5.28
C GLU A 31 3.02 7.00 -3.87
N LEU A 32 4.35 7.19 -3.78
CA LEU A 32 5.01 7.43 -2.52
C LEU A 32 4.50 8.72 -1.86
N ARG A 33 4.20 9.78 -2.63
CA ARG A 33 3.66 11.03 -2.08
C ARG A 33 2.28 10.82 -1.45
N ILE A 34 1.38 10.10 -2.11
CA ILE A 34 0.05 9.75 -1.58
C ILE A 34 0.19 9.05 -0.22
N LEU A 35 1.06 8.04 -0.17
CA LEU A 35 1.24 7.23 1.04
C LEU A 35 2.00 7.97 2.15
N ARG A 36 2.86 8.93 1.84
CA ARG A 36 3.61 9.73 2.84
C ARG A 36 2.76 10.80 3.52
N GLU A 37 1.70 11.26 2.87
CA GLU A 37 0.73 12.19 3.48
C GLU A 37 -0.20 11.48 4.47
N MET A 38 -0.25 10.15 4.42
CA MET A 38 -0.97 9.32 5.38
C MET A 38 -0.09 9.02 6.59
N SER A 39 -0.69 8.98 7.78
CA SER A 39 0.00 8.53 8.98
C SER A 39 0.42 7.06 8.83
N ASP A 40 1.36 6.61 9.67
CA ASP A 40 1.76 5.19 9.66
C ASP A 40 0.57 4.26 9.98
N ALA A 41 -0.30 4.69 10.91
CA ALA A 41 -1.52 3.99 11.25
C ALA A 41 -2.48 3.90 10.04
N ASP A 42 -2.71 5.01 9.34
CA ASP A 42 -3.62 5.03 8.18
C ASP A 42 -3.13 4.12 7.05
N VAL A 43 -1.81 4.05 6.80
CA VAL A 43 -1.26 3.16 5.76
C VAL A 43 -1.35 1.70 6.16
N ARG A 44 -1.18 1.38 7.45
CA ARG A 44 -1.41 0.02 7.95
C ARG A 44 -2.88 -0.38 7.85
N GLU A 45 -3.80 0.52 8.20
CA GLU A 45 -5.23 0.29 8.08
C GLU A 45 -5.65 0.10 6.64
N PHE A 46 -5.17 0.96 5.73
CA PHE A 46 -5.36 0.82 4.28
C PHE A 46 -4.85 -0.54 3.76
N ALA A 47 -3.64 -0.94 4.13
CA ALA A 47 -3.12 -2.25 3.72
C ALA A 47 -4.01 -3.39 4.26
N LYS A 48 -4.37 -3.32 5.54
CA LYS A 48 -5.20 -4.31 6.23
C LYS A 48 -6.59 -4.44 5.61
N SER A 49 -7.23 -3.33 5.23
CA SER A 49 -8.56 -3.36 4.58
C SER A 49 -8.56 -4.05 3.22
N HIS A 50 -7.37 -4.25 2.63
CA HIS A 50 -7.17 -4.97 1.37
C HIS A 50 -6.53 -6.35 1.55
N GLY A 51 -6.34 -6.84 2.78
CA GLY A 51 -5.71 -8.13 3.06
C GLY A 51 -4.20 -8.14 2.81
N TRP A 52 -3.54 -6.99 2.99
CA TRP A 52 -2.10 -6.83 2.80
C TRP A 52 -1.40 -6.51 4.11
N ARG A 53 -0.10 -6.81 4.13
CA ARG A 53 0.85 -6.23 5.09
C ARG A 53 1.61 -5.10 4.42
N VAL A 54 2.03 -4.14 5.23
CA VAL A 54 2.86 -3.02 4.78
C VAL A 54 4.05 -2.82 5.71
N ILE A 55 5.20 -2.52 5.13
CA ILE A 55 6.41 -2.16 5.84
C ILE A 55 6.86 -0.79 5.33
N ARG A 56 7.10 0.14 6.26
CA ARG A 56 7.78 1.41 5.97
C ARG A 56 9.23 1.31 6.43
N ARG A 57 10.17 1.58 5.52
CA ARG A 57 11.61 1.62 5.79
C ARG A 57 12.17 3.01 5.56
N LEU A 58 13.41 3.24 6.01
CA LEU A 58 14.18 4.46 5.75
C LEU A 58 13.41 5.75 6.10
N GLY A 59 12.69 5.76 7.23
CA GLY A 59 11.88 6.90 7.67
C GLY A 59 10.67 7.21 6.78
N GLY A 60 10.08 6.19 6.13
CA GLY A 60 8.92 6.35 5.25
C GLY A 60 9.25 6.70 3.80
N ARG A 61 10.54 6.65 3.42
CA ARG A 61 10.98 6.82 2.02
C ARG A 61 10.77 5.58 1.17
N GLN A 62 10.69 4.42 1.81
CA GLN A 62 10.45 3.15 1.15
C GLN A 62 9.22 2.50 1.78
N ILE A 63 8.26 2.13 0.94
CA ILE A 63 7.03 1.48 1.37
C ILE A 63 6.86 0.22 0.53
N GLU A 64 6.70 -0.90 1.22
CA GLU A 64 6.56 -2.22 0.62
C GLU A 64 5.27 -2.84 1.09
N PHE A 65 4.45 -3.31 0.14
CA PHE A 65 3.25 -4.07 0.41
C PHE A 65 3.50 -5.55 0.14
N TYR A 66 2.90 -6.41 0.94
CA TYR A 66 2.97 -7.85 0.82
C TYR A 66 1.56 -8.42 0.82
N ASN A 67 1.33 -9.44 0.00
CA ASN A 67 0.09 -10.19 0.07
C ASN A 67 0.06 -10.92 1.42
N ASP A 68 -0.95 -10.64 2.24
CA ASP A 68 -1.13 -11.35 3.49
C ASP A 68 -2.20 -12.42 3.33
N ALA A 69 -1.77 -13.57 2.81
CA ALA A 69 -2.65 -14.72 2.60
C ALA A 69 -3.30 -15.24 3.90
N SER A 70 -2.84 -14.78 5.07
CA SER A 70 -3.44 -15.05 6.37
C SER A 70 -4.72 -14.25 6.63
N TRP A 71 -5.03 -13.22 5.83
CA TRP A 71 -6.20 -12.35 5.96
C TRP A 71 -7.34 -12.70 5.00
N ARG A 72 -7.46 -13.96 4.57
CA ARG A 72 -8.72 -14.37 3.91
C ARG A 72 -9.83 -14.31 4.97
N PRO A 73 -10.85 -13.46 4.82
CA PRO A 73 -12.08 -13.68 5.57
C PRO A 73 -12.59 -15.04 5.12
N LEU A 74 -12.78 -15.96 6.07
CA LEU A 74 -13.50 -17.21 5.84
C LEU A 74 -14.93 -16.89 5.38
#